data_AF-A0A7C8J5G4-F1
#
_entry.id   AF-A0A7C8J5G4-F1
#
_cell.length_a   1.000
_cell.length_b   1.000
_cell.length_c   1.000
_cell.angle_alpha   90.00
_cell.angle_beta   90.00
_cell.angle_gamma   90.00
#
_symmetry.space_group_name_H-M   'P 1'
#
loop_
_entity.id
_entity.type
_entity.pdbx_description
1 polymer ?
#
loop_
_entity_poly.entity_id
_entity_poly.type
_entity_poly.pdbx_seq_one_letter_code
_entity_poly.pdbx_strand_id
1 'polypeptide(L)'
;MRTPFSITTGPVATLLGQQQQQQQQQQQQQQQQHDEYSQEPMQLLSSPNFQPQDTGTNMRPSPGIGRGAEAGAGTGPSYEIPEPYLNLYELEAVPAIQDRNELSRLDSRSIEELASHLHIDEGNPAQRRNSLVERQQQHQQNGPPIQLPNAEAGITLSRWITEFYIVSYLILFAILGTLARLGLQALTFYPGAAIPFSSVWPNFGGTLIIGFLTEDRMLFRHKPVGTATKTKTDEEPDSPGPQRVEQDLAAAKNADLATKKTIPLYIGLATGFCGSFTSFSSFMRDVFLALSGDLPMPDGASTPRNGGYSFLALLALIIGTISLSFSGFYLGAHLAEALQPVTPSLRYLLIRKVLDPLAVVVGWGSWIGAIILSIIPPDRYSNPGPSEFWRGRATFALVFAPLGCLTRFYVSSHFNSQFVTFPLGTFVVNVAGTVVLGLGWDLAHVPKGGVIGCQVLQGIEDGFCGCLTTVSTWVIELAVLRRRHAYIYGAVSIISALVLLIAIMGGLRWSQGFSALLCIH
;
A
#
# COMPACT_ATOMS: atom_id res chain seq x y z
N MET A 1 -22.62 -47.59 49.51
CA MET A 1 -21.53 -48.51 49.92
C MET A 1 -20.42 -48.41 48.89
N ARG A 2 -19.18 -48.32 49.38
CA ARG A 2 -17.93 -48.10 48.62
C ARG A 2 -17.49 -49.34 47.85
N THR A 3 -16.86 -49.14 46.70
CA THR A 3 -15.76 -49.98 46.17
C THR A 3 -14.76 -49.09 45.43
N PRO A 4 -13.44 -49.15 45.73
CA PRO A 4 -12.41 -48.35 45.06
C PRO A 4 -11.73 -49.14 43.92
N PHE A 5 -11.30 -48.44 42.86
CA PHE A 5 -10.34 -48.94 41.88
C PHE A 5 -9.08 -48.07 41.91
N SER A 6 -7.93 -48.71 42.12
CA SER A 6 -6.58 -48.13 42.11
C SER A 6 -6.17 -47.64 40.73
N ILE A 7 -5.49 -46.49 40.66
CA ILE A 7 -4.81 -45.98 39.47
C ILE A 7 -3.30 -46.21 39.63
N THR A 8 -2.72 -46.95 38.70
CA THR A 8 -1.29 -47.24 38.56
C THR A 8 -0.57 -46.05 37.88
N THR A 9 0.29 -45.34 38.62
CA THR A 9 1.17 -44.29 38.09
C THR A 9 2.54 -44.88 37.73
N GLY A 10 2.66 -45.41 36.52
CA GLY A 10 3.90 -46.02 36.00
C GLY A 10 4.63 -45.24 34.90
N PRO A 11 3.96 -44.64 33.89
CA PRO A 11 4.67 -44.16 32.69
C PRO A 11 5.13 -42.70 32.72
N VAL A 12 4.55 -41.86 33.60
CA VAL A 12 4.77 -40.39 33.55
C VAL A 12 6.06 -39.96 34.26
N ALA A 13 6.47 -40.69 35.30
CA ALA A 13 7.70 -40.38 36.05
C ALA A 13 8.97 -40.65 35.23
N THR A 14 8.95 -41.67 34.35
CA THR A 14 10.10 -42.05 33.52
C THR A 14 10.36 -41.04 32.39
N LEU A 15 9.29 -40.43 31.86
CA LEU A 15 9.37 -39.41 30.80
C LEU A 15 9.91 -38.08 31.32
N LEU A 16 9.51 -37.66 32.53
CA LEU A 16 10.06 -36.46 33.17
C LEU A 16 11.55 -36.62 33.50
N GLY A 17 11.98 -37.80 33.92
CA GLY A 17 13.41 -38.08 34.18
C GLY A 17 14.28 -37.98 32.92
N GLN A 18 13.80 -38.48 31.78
CA GLN A 18 14.54 -38.38 30.51
C GLN A 18 14.63 -36.95 29.99
N GLN A 19 13.57 -36.16 30.16
CA GLN A 19 13.55 -34.76 29.71
C GLN A 19 14.51 -33.89 30.53
N GLN A 20 14.65 -34.18 31.83
CA GLN A 20 15.55 -33.46 32.72
C GLN A 20 17.02 -33.81 32.46
N GLN A 21 17.33 -35.04 32.08
CA GLN A 21 18.68 -35.45 31.65
C GLN A 21 19.11 -34.80 30.33
N GLN A 22 18.20 -34.65 29.35
CA GLN A 22 18.50 -33.97 28.09
C GLN A 22 18.81 -32.47 28.30
N GLN A 23 18.08 -31.79 29.20
CA GLN A 23 18.37 -30.39 29.51
C GLN A 23 19.72 -30.19 30.20
N GLN A 24 20.14 -31.10 31.09
CA GLN A 24 21.46 -31.03 31.71
C GLN A 24 22.60 -31.25 30.72
N GLN A 25 22.43 -32.14 29.74
CA GLN A 25 23.44 -32.35 28.69
C GLN A 25 23.57 -31.13 27.76
N GLN A 26 22.46 -30.46 27.41
CA GLN A 26 22.51 -29.24 26.60
C GLN A 26 23.20 -28.08 27.33
N GLN A 27 22.99 -27.93 28.65
CA GLN A 27 23.67 -26.90 29.43
C GLN A 27 25.18 -27.15 29.53
N GLN A 28 25.62 -28.40 29.67
CA GLN A 28 27.06 -28.72 29.69
C GLN A 28 27.75 -28.46 28.35
N GLN A 29 27.06 -28.69 27.22
CA GLN A 29 27.61 -28.38 25.89
C GLN A 29 27.74 -26.87 25.65
N GLN A 30 26.78 -26.06 26.12
CA GLN A 30 26.88 -24.60 26.03
C GLN A 30 28.00 -24.03 26.91
N GLN A 31 28.25 -24.63 28.07
CA GLN A 31 29.35 -24.21 28.95
C GLN A 31 30.72 -24.48 28.30
N GLN A 32 30.88 -25.64 27.64
CA GLN A 32 32.13 -25.98 26.94
C GLN A 32 32.42 -25.07 25.74
N GLN A 33 31.38 -24.69 24.97
CA GLN A 33 31.55 -23.71 23.89
C GLN A 33 31.93 -22.32 24.37
N HIS A 34 31.52 -21.94 25.59
CA HIS A 34 31.82 -20.60 26.11
C HIS A 34 33.27 -20.47 26.60
N ASP A 35 33.84 -21.57 27.12
CA ASP A 35 35.23 -21.63 27.57
C ASP A 35 36.22 -21.68 26.39
N GLU A 36 35.82 -22.26 25.25
CA GLU A 36 36.66 -22.35 24.04
C GLU A 36 36.84 -21.00 23.33
N TYR A 37 35.91 -20.04 23.51
CA TYR A 37 36.01 -18.70 22.92
C TYR A 37 36.85 -17.71 23.75
N SER A 38 37.26 -18.07 24.98
CA SER A 38 37.98 -17.18 25.88
C SER A 38 39.51 -17.30 25.83
N GLN A 39 40.07 -18.09 24.91
CA GLN A 39 41.51 -18.32 24.80
C GLN A 39 42.07 -18.09 23.38
N GLU A 40 42.08 -16.85 22.88
CA GLU A 40 43.04 -16.45 21.84
C GLU A 40 43.69 -15.08 22.18
N PRO A 41 45.03 -14.97 22.20
CA PRO A 41 45.73 -13.72 22.54
C PRO A 41 45.95 -12.80 21.33
N MET A 42 45.71 -11.51 21.56
CA MET A 42 45.89 -10.37 20.65
C MET A 42 47.41 -10.10 20.39
N GLN A 43 47.87 -10.23 19.15
CA GLN A 43 49.23 -9.82 18.71
C GLN A 43 49.19 -8.54 17.85
N LEU A 44 50.13 -7.62 18.14
CA LEU A 44 50.37 -6.29 17.59
C LEU A 44 50.91 -6.26 16.13
N LEU A 45 50.61 -5.17 15.39
CA LEU A 45 51.54 -4.52 14.43
C LEU A 45 51.09 -3.05 14.18
N SER A 46 51.67 -2.05 14.86
CA SER A 46 52.81 -1.18 14.44
C SER A 46 52.64 -0.40 13.12
N SER A 47 52.46 0.92 13.22
CA SER A 47 52.60 1.91 12.14
C SER A 47 53.88 2.73 12.33
N PRO A 48 54.52 3.22 11.24
CA PRO A 48 55.35 4.40 11.31
C PRO A 48 54.88 5.53 10.37
N ASN A 49 54.96 6.75 10.92
CA ASN A 49 54.83 8.06 10.28
C ASN A 49 55.66 8.23 8.99
N PHE A 50 55.10 8.92 7.99
CA PHE A 50 55.89 9.75 7.07
C PHE A 50 55.06 10.89 6.43
N GLN A 51 55.51 12.12 6.64
CA GLN A 51 55.34 13.34 5.81
C GLN A 51 56.79 13.80 5.48
N PRO A 52 57.10 14.75 4.56
CA PRO A 52 56.25 15.69 3.78
C PRO A 52 56.69 15.87 2.29
N GLN A 53 56.00 16.72 1.50
CA GLN A 53 56.57 17.88 0.75
C GLN A 53 55.72 18.37 -0.44
N ASP A 54 55.58 19.69 -0.50
CA ASP A 54 55.04 20.54 -1.57
C ASP A 54 55.87 20.48 -2.87
N THR A 55 55.23 20.69 -4.02
CA THR A 55 55.68 21.62 -5.08
C THR A 55 54.61 21.74 -6.17
N GLY A 56 54.20 22.98 -6.47
CA GLY A 56 53.24 23.29 -7.52
C GLY A 56 53.88 23.40 -8.91
N THR A 57 53.03 23.40 -9.95
CA THR A 57 53.23 24.18 -11.19
C THR A 57 51.96 24.18 -12.06
N ASN A 58 51.61 25.37 -12.53
CA ASN A 58 50.53 25.68 -13.49
C ASN A 58 50.91 25.29 -14.93
N MET A 59 49.95 24.79 -15.73
CA MET A 59 49.78 25.20 -17.14
C MET A 59 48.45 24.72 -17.73
N ARG A 60 47.89 25.53 -18.64
CA ARG A 60 46.61 25.39 -19.38
C ARG A 60 46.88 25.80 -20.85
N PRO A 61 45.94 25.68 -21.81
CA PRO A 61 45.51 24.50 -22.58
C PRO A 61 45.74 24.67 -24.12
N SER A 62 45.47 23.65 -24.97
CA SER A 62 44.97 23.81 -26.37
C SER A 62 44.71 22.48 -27.12
N PRO A 63 43.93 22.48 -28.24
CA PRO A 63 42.95 21.42 -28.60
C PRO A 63 43.35 20.54 -29.79
N GLY A 64 42.69 19.38 -29.95
CA GLY A 64 42.87 18.49 -31.11
C GLY A 64 41.65 17.60 -31.38
N ILE A 65 41.04 17.80 -32.55
CA ILE A 65 39.89 17.10 -33.12
C ILE A 65 40.35 15.76 -33.73
N GLY A 66 39.56 14.67 -33.58
CA GLY A 66 39.77 13.43 -34.33
C GLY A 66 38.68 12.38 -34.11
N ARG A 67 37.84 12.20 -35.13
CA ARG A 67 36.65 11.32 -35.21
C ARG A 67 36.97 9.83 -35.09
N GLY A 68 36.16 9.11 -34.32
CA GLY A 68 35.94 7.66 -34.44
C GLY A 68 34.45 7.38 -34.18
N ALA A 69 33.74 6.95 -35.22
CA ALA A 69 32.31 6.63 -35.16
C ALA A 69 32.13 5.17 -34.77
N GLU A 70 31.51 4.91 -33.62
CA GLU A 70 30.96 3.60 -33.26
C GLU A 70 29.45 3.74 -33.04
N ALA A 71 28.69 2.86 -33.69
CA ALA A 71 27.24 2.91 -33.79
C ALA A 71 26.58 2.58 -32.44
N GLY A 72 25.74 3.51 -31.95
CA GLY A 72 25.06 3.43 -30.66
C GLY A 72 24.01 2.33 -30.58
N ALA A 73 24.08 1.55 -29.49
CA ALA A 73 23.03 0.65 -29.03
C ALA A 73 22.03 1.41 -28.15
N GLY A 74 20.74 1.29 -28.48
CA GLY A 74 19.67 2.15 -27.97
C GLY A 74 19.39 2.07 -26.47
N THR A 75 19.43 3.22 -25.81
CA THR A 75 18.92 3.47 -24.46
C THR A 75 17.44 3.87 -24.54
N GLY A 76 16.57 3.11 -23.87
CA GLY A 76 15.14 3.41 -23.81
C GLY A 76 14.88 4.64 -22.91
N PRO A 77 13.84 5.46 -23.17
CA PRO A 77 13.66 6.71 -22.44
C PRO A 77 12.81 6.54 -21.16
N SER A 78 13.20 7.15 -20.03
CA SER A 78 12.58 7.01 -18.69
C SER A 78 11.48 8.06 -18.38
N TYR A 79 10.54 7.75 -17.46
CA TYR A 79 9.54 8.68 -16.95
C TYR A 79 10.12 9.62 -15.88
N GLU A 80 9.76 10.90 -15.91
CA GLU A 80 10.06 11.86 -14.85
C GLU A 80 8.81 12.06 -13.98
N ILE A 81 8.84 11.60 -12.72
CA ILE A 81 7.72 11.67 -11.76
C ILE A 81 7.91 12.82 -10.76
N PRO A 82 6.86 13.59 -10.42
CA PRO A 82 6.91 14.56 -9.33
C PRO A 82 7.24 13.94 -7.97
N GLU A 83 8.18 14.55 -7.23
CA GLU A 83 8.60 14.09 -5.89
C GLU A 83 7.45 13.78 -4.90
N PRO A 84 6.34 14.56 -4.85
CA PRO A 84 5.24 14.25 -3.93
C PRO A 84 4.61 12.86 -4.14
N TYR A 85 4.67 12.31 -5.35
CA TYR A 85 4.00 11.03 -5.66
C TYR A 85 4.76 9.83 -5.12
N LEU A 86 6.05 9.99 -4.78
CA LEU A 86 6.86 8.94 -4.15
C LEU A 86 6.46 8.69 -2.68
N ASN A 87 5.67 9.59 -2.09
CA ASN A 87 5.23 9.53 -0.69
C ASN A 87 4.02 8.62 -0.45
N LEU A 88 3.53 7.93 -1.48
CA LEU A 88 2.41 7.00 -1.39
C LEU A 88 2.90 5.65 -0.82
N TYR A 89 2.29 5.19 0.27
CA TYR A 89 2.67 3.94 0.94
C TYR A 89 2.43 2.69 0.11
N GLU A 90 1.52 2.75 -0.88
CA GLU A 90 1.32 1.71 -1.89
C GLU A 90 2.58 1.43 -2.74
N LEU A 91 3.60 2.28 -2.59
CA LEU A 91 4.89 2.21 -3.25
C LEU A 91 6.02 1.77 -2.30
N GLU A 92 5.80 1.49 -1.00
CA GLU A 92 6.85 1.05 -0.06
C GLU A 92 6.89 -0.47 0.11
N ALA A 93 8.09 -1.05 0.27
CA ALA A 93 8.28 -2.48 0.47
C ALA A 93 7.75 -2.84 1.86
N VAL A 94 6.87 -3.82 1.95
CA VAL A 94 6.48 -4.36 3.25
C VAL A 94 7.58 -5.32 3.72
N PRO A 95 8.26 -5.06 4.85
CA PRO A 95 9.25 -5.98 5.37
C PRO A 95 8.58 -7.31 5.75
N ALA A 96 9.28 -8.43 5.54
CA ALA A 96 8.74 -9.74 5.84
C ALA A 96 8.38 -9.86 7.34
N ILE A 97 7.37 -10.68 7.66
CA ILE A 97 6.93 -10.90 9.06
C ILE A 97 8.10 -11.37 9.94
N GLN A 98 9.08 -12.08 9.36
CA GLN A 98 10.29 -12.54 10.02
C GLN A 98 11.25 -11.39 10.39
N ASP A 99 11.53 -10.45 9.47
CA ASP A 99 12.35 -9.24 9.70
C ASP A 99 11.80 -8.37 10.84
N ARG A 100 10.47 -8.34 10.97
CA ARG A 100 9.79 -7.51 11.99
C ARG A 100 9.99 -8.04 13.41
N ASN A 101 10.14 -9.36 13.58
CA ASN A 101 10.44 -9.95 14.89
C ASN A 101 11.91 -9.76 15.27
N GLU A 102 12.82 -9.79 14.28
CA GLU A 102 14.24 -9.48 14.45
C GLU A 102 14.44 -8.01 14.89
N LEU A 103 13.82 -7.05 14.18
CA LEU A 103 13.88 -5.63 14.56
C LEU A 103 13.22 -5.32 15.91
N SER A 104 12.24 -6.12 16.33
CA SER A 104 11.59 -5.96 17.63
C SER A 104 12.39 -6.57 18.79
N ARG A 105 13.37 -7.43 18.49
CA ARG A 105 14.26 -8.09 19.46
C ARG A 105 15.54 -7.30 19.75
N LEU A 106 15.86 -6.30 18.93
CA LEU A 106 16.97 -5.38 19.20
C LEU A 106 16.59 -4.50 20.40
N ASP A 107 17.42 -4.53 21.44
CA ASP A 107 17.25 -3.79 22.68
C ASP A 107 17.18 -2.27 22.40
N SER A 108 16.41 -1.54 23.21
CA SER A 108 16.12 -0.11 22.99
C SER A 108 17.40 0.72 22.96
N ARG A 109 18.44 0.30 23.71
CA ARG A 109 19.77 0.92 23.68
C ARG A 109 20.55 0.66 22.39
N SER A 110 20.44 -0.54 21.82
CA SER A 110 21.07 -0.88 20.53
C SER A 110 20.41 -0.13 19.38
N ILE A 111 19.10 0.13 19.49
CA ILE A 111 18.35 0.97 18.54
C ILE A 111 18.71 2.43 18.72
N GLU A 112 18.92 2.93 19.94
CA GLU A 112 19.37 4.31 20.20
C GLU A 112 20.80 4.54 19.72
N GLU A 113 21.67 3.53 19.83
CA GLU A 113 23.06 3.56 19.35
C GLU A 113 23.09 3.48 17.81
N LEU A 114 22.31 2.58 17.19
CA LEU A 114 22.17 2.52 15.73
C LEU A 114 21.44 3.76 15.16
N ALA A 115 20.48 4.32 15.91
CA ALA A 115 19.83 5.59 15.60
C ALA A 115 20.80 6.76 15.80
N SER A 116 21.72 6.71 16.77
CA SER A 116 22.75 7.75 16.94
C SER A 116 23.78 7.74 15.79
N HIS A 117 24.03 6.57 15.18
CA HIS A 117 24.79 6.45 13.94
C HIS A 117 24.02 6.90 12.68
N LEU A 118 22.69 6.92 12.75
CA LEU A 118 21.78 7.40 11.68
C LEU A 118 21.26 8.83 11.92
N HIS A 119 21.52 9.41 13.09
CA HIS A 119 21.21 10.80 13.42
C HIS A 119 22.23 11.68 12.72
N ILE A 120 21.86 12.09 11.51
CA ILE A 120 22.40 13.30 10.93
C ILE A 120 21.93 14.46 11.82
N ASP A 121 22.86 14.91 12.65
CA ASP A 121 22.99 16.23 13.29
C ASP A 121 21.84 17.21 13.01
N GLU A 122 21.11 17.63 14.06
CA GLU A 122 20.14 18.74 14.03
C GLU A 122 20.87 20.09 13.84
N GLY A 123 21.54 20.23 12.71
CA GLY A 123 22.30 21.41 12.31
C GLY A 123 21.64 22.17 11.17
N ASN A 124 21.57 23.50 11.33
CA ASN A 124 21.01 24.51 10.42
C ASN A 124 21.28 24.20 8.91
N PRO A 125 20.25 24.20 8.02
CA PRO A 125 20.36 23.77 6.61
C PRO A 125 21.44 24.45 5.77
N ALA A 126 21.90 25.65 6.17
CA ALA A 126 22.94 26.40 5.48
C ALA A 126 24.36 25.79 5.64
N GLN A 127 24.66 25.17 6.79
CA GLN A 127 25.97 24.53 7.03
C GLN A 127 26.10 23.17 6.32
N ARG A 128 24.97 22.48 6.07
CA ARG A 128 24.91 21.23 5.30
C ARG A 128 25.31 21.44 3.83
N ARG A 129 24.96 22.59 3.25
CA ARG A 129 25.32 22.94 1.86
C ARG A 129 26.83 23.17 1.70
N ASN A 130 27.48 23.83 2.64
CA ASN A 130 28.90 24.14 2.54
C ASN A 130 29.79 22.92 2.81
N SER A 131 29.41 22.07 3.78
CA SER A 131 30.17 20.84 4.10
C SER A 131 30.02 19.71 3.06
N LEU A 132 28.91 19.67 2.32
CA LEU A 132 28.73 18.77 1.17
C LEU A 132 29.52 19.25 -0.06
N VAL A 133 29.62 20.57 -0.26
CA VAL A 133 30.44 21.16 -1.33
C VAL A 133 31.93 20.97 -1.06
N GLU A 134 32.38 21.13 0.19
CA GLU A 134 33.77 20.84 0.59
C GLU A 134 34.12 19.35 0.47
N ARG A 135 33.22 18.44 0.87
CA ARG A 135 33.41 16.99 0.70
C ARG A 135 33.40 16.54 -0.77
N GLN A 136 32.59 17.16 -1.62
CA GLN A 136 32.62 16.92 -3.06
C GLN A 136 33.91 17.45 -3.71
N GLN A 137 34.42 18.60 -3.27
CA GLN A 137 35.67 19.15 -3.81
C GLN A 137 36.91 18.31 -3.39
N GLN A 138 36.92 17.75 -2.17
CA GLN A 138 38.00 16.86 -1.73
C GLN A 138 37.97 15.48 -2.42
N HIS A 139 36.79 14.91 -2.72
CA HIS A 139 36.69 13.65 -3.46
C HIS A 139 37.05 13.78 -4.95
N GLN A 140 37.04 14.99 -5.51
CA GLN A 140 37.36 15.23 -6.92
C GLN A 140 38.85 15.48 -7.17
N GLN A 141 39.67 15.66 -6.12
CA GLN A 141 41.12 15.90 -6.24
C GLN A 141 42.02 14.66 -6.10
N ASN A 142 41.57 13.55 -5.50
CA ASN A 142 42.45 12.41 -5.14
C ASN A 142 42.08 11.04 -5.74
N GLY A 143 41.15 10.95 -6.68
CA GLY A 143 40.85 9.70 -7.41
C GLY A 143 41.40 9.74 -8.84
N PRO A 144 41.91 8.62 -9.41
CA PRO A 144 42.20 8.56 -10.84
C PRO A 144 40.91 8.86 -11.61
N PRO A 145 40.96 9.61 -12.72
CA PRO A 145 39.76 10.09 -13.38
C PRO A 145 38.97 8.90 -13.95
N ILE A 146 37.89 8.52 -13.25
CA ILE A 146 36.86 7.67 -13.81
C ILE A 146 36.17 8.51 -14.86
N GLN A 147 36.51 8.29 -16.13
CA GLN A 147 35.72 8.78 -17.24
C GLN A 147 34.36 8.07 -17.18
N LEU A 148 33.37 8.71 -16.53
CA LEU A 148 31.98 8.36 -16.77
C LEU A 148 31.73 8.55 -18.27
N PRO A 149 31.08 7.59 -18.95
CA PRO A 149 30.58 7.82 -20.30
C PRO A 149 29.75 9.09 -20.28
N ASN A 150 30.02 10.02 -21.20
CA ASN A 150 29.19 11.21 -21.39
C ASN A 150 27.73 10.74 -21.51
N ALA A 151 26.90 11.18 -20.56
CA ALA A 151 25.47 10.89 -20.56
C ALA A 151 24.83 11.58 -21.77
N GLU A 152 24.77 10.88 -22.90
CA GLU A 152 23.94 11.29 -24.03
C GLU A 152 22.47 11.22 -23.61
N ALA A 153 21.77 12.34 -23.80
CA ALA A 153 20.40 12.58 -23.34
C ALA A 153 19.41 11.57 -23.93
N GLY A 154 18.99 10.59 -23.12
CA GLY A 154 17.79 9.80 -23.39
C GLY A 154 16.55 10.71 -23.41
N ILE A 155 15.56 10.40 -24.25
CA ILE A 155 14.33 11.19 -24.43
C ILE A 155 13.44 11.11 -23.16
N THR A 156 13.77 11.83 -22.10
CA THR A 156 12.94 11.91 -20.90
C THR A 156 11.55 12.44 -21.26
N LEU A 157 10.50 11.73 -20.85
CA LEU A 157 9.14 12.20 -21.07
C LEU A 157 8.91 13.42 -20.16
N SER A 158 8.43 14.52 -20.73
CA SER A 158 8.15 15.74 -19.96
C SER A 158 7.22 15.41 -18.79
N ARG A 159 7.54 15.94 -17.61
CA ARG A 159 6.77 15.82 -16.36
C ARG A 159 5.25 15.96 -16.58
N TRP A 160 4.82 16.93 -17.39
CA TRP A 160 3.41 17.17 -17.69
C TRP A 160 2.72 16.00 -18.40
N ILE A 161 3.44 15.32 -19.30
CA ILE A 161 2.91 14.17 -20.03
C ILE A 161 2.80 12.97 -19.08
N THR A 162 3.80 12.78 -18.21
CA THR A 162 3.75 11.73 -17.17
C THR A 162 2.58 11.97 -16.22
N GLU A 163 2.40 13.20 -15.72
CA GLU A 163 1.26 13.58 -14.88
C GLU A 163 -0.07 13.33 -15.60
N PHE A 164 -0.18 13.69 -16.89
CA PHE A 164 -1.39 13.45 -17.68
C PHE A 164 -1.71 11.95 -17.84
N TYR A 165 -0.69 11.10 -18.04
CA TYR A 165 -0.88 9.66 -18.07
C TYR A 165 -1.29 9.10 -16.71
N ILE A 166 -0.67 9.56 -15.63
CA ILE A 166 -1.06 9.17 -14.26
C ILE A 166 -2.52 9.50 -14.00
N VAL A 167 -2.95 10.73 -14.29
CA VAL A 167 -4.35 11.15 -14.13
C VAL A 167 -5.28 10.30 -14.98
N SER A 168 -4.91 10.00 -16.22
CA SER A 168 -5.72 9.17 -17.12
C SER A 168 -5.89 7.74 -16.60
N TYR A 169 -4.82 7.13 -16.07
CA TYR A 169 -4.88 5.83 -15.41
C TYR A 169 -5.70 5.88 -14.12
N LEU A 170 -5.55 6.92 -13.30
CA LEU A 170 -6.35 7.09 -12.08
C LEU A 170 -7.85 7.18 -12.41
N ILE A 171 -8.24 7.95 -13.43
CA ILE A 171 -9.64 8.04 -13.88
C ILE A 171 -10.14 6.67 -14.33
N LEU A 172 -9.41 6.00 -15.23
CA LEU A 172 -9.78 4.69 -15.78
C LEU A 172 -9.97 3.66 -14.66
N PHE A 173 -8.98 3.52 -13.80
CA PHE A 173 -9.00 2.51 -12.76
C PHE A 173 -9.91 2.87 -11.59
N ALA A 174 -10.19 4.15 -11.34
CA ALA A 174 -11.26 4.54 -10.43
C ALA A 174 -12.61 4.03 -10.91
N ILE A 175 -12.95 4.25 -12.19
CA ILE A 175 -14.19 3.76 -12.79
C ILE A 175 -14.28 2.22 -12.70
N LEU A 176 -13.21 1.51 -13.10
CA LEU A 176 -13.18 0.05 -13.03
C LEU A 176 -13.28 -0.48 -11.60
N GLY A 177 -12.60 0.16 -10.64
CA GLY A 177 -12.65 -0.20 -9.22
C GLY A 177 -14.04 0.02 -8.63
N THR A 178 -14.69 1.14 -8.94
CA THR A 178 -16.08 1.42 -8.52
C THR A 178 -17.05 0.40 -9.10
N LEU A 179 -16.96 0.08 -10.39
CA LEU A 179 -17.80 -0.95 -11.02
C LEU A 179 -17.61 -2.31 -10.37
N ALA A 180 -16.36 -2.71 -10.12
CA ALA A 180 -16.05 -3.96 -9.43
C ALA A 180 -16.63 -3.97 -8.01
N ARG A 181 -16.53 -2.86 -7.28
CA ARG A 181 -17.10 -2.73 -5.92
C ARG A 181 -18.61 -2.88 -5.93
N LEU A 182 -19.30 -2.08 -6.74
CA LEU A 182 -20.77 -2.10 -6.83
C LEU A 182 -21.29 -3.46 -7.32
N GLY A 183 -20.64 -4.04 -8.32
CA GLY A 183 -20.99 -5.37 -8.83
C GLY A 183 -20.80 -6.45 -7.77
N LEU A 184 -19.68 -6.44 -7.04
CA LEU A 184 -19.41 -7.43 -6.01
C LEU A 184 -20.33 -7.26 -4.79
N GLN A 185 -20.65 -6.02 -4.41
CA GLN A 185 -21.66 -5.75 -3.38
C GLN A 185 -23.02 -6.31 -3.78
N ALA A 186 -23.45 -6.10 -5.04
CA ALA A 186 -24.70 -6.64 -5.54
C ALA A 186 -24.72 -8.18 -5.58
N LEU A 187 -23.62 -8.83 -5.99
CA LEU A 187 -23.52 -10.29 -6.05
C LEU A 187 -23.50 -10.95 -4.68
N THR A 188 -23.06 -10.24 -3.65
CA THR A 188 -22.91 -10.75 -2.28
C THR A 188 -24.03 -10.30 -1.36
N PHE A 189 -25.07 -9.67 -1.91
CA PHE A 189 -26.30 -9.30 -1.21
C PHE A 189 -27.43 -10.25 -1.60
N TYR A 190 -27.60 -11.33 -0.84
CA TYR A 190 -28.62 -12.36 -1.08
C TYR A 190 -29.19 -12.95 0.23
N PRO A 191 -30.44 -13.45 0.21
CA PRO A 191 -31.06 -14.14 1.35
C PRO A 191 -30.18 -15.24 1.95
N GLY A 192 -29.94 -15.18 3.26
CA GLY A 192 -29.11 -16.17 3.96
C GLY A 192 -27.60 -16.07 3.70
N ALA A 193 -27.09 -14.92 3.23
CA ALA A 193 -25.65 -14.68 3.10
C ALA A 193 -24.92 -14.92 4.43
N ALA A 194 -23.84 -15.70 4.38
CA ALA A 194 -23.04 -16.05 5.57
C ALA A 194 -22.42 -14.81 6.24
N ILE A 195 -22.08 -13.79 5.45
CA ILE A 195 -21.64 -12.49 5.94
C ILE A 195 -22.66 -11.45 5.45
N PRO A 196 -23.44 -10.83 6.35
CA PRO A 196 -24.59 -10.00 5.95
C PRO A 196 -24.20 -8.62 5.41
N PHE A 197 -22.94 -8.19 5.59
CA PHE A 197 -22.44 -6.90 5.11
C PHE A 197 -21.59 -7.07 3.84
N SER A 198 -22.18 -6.73 2.69
CA SER A 198 -21.58 -6.97 1.37
C SER A 198 -20.31 -6.15 1.11
N SER A 199 -20.07 -5.05 1.84
CA SER A 199 -18.86 -4.21 1.70
C SER A 199 -17.55 -4.91 2.06
N VAL A 200 -17.61 -6.04 2.78
CA VAL A 200 -16.42 -6.83 3.15
C VAL A 200 -15.68 -7.41 1.95
N TRP A 201 -16.41 -7.82 0.92
CA TRP A 201 -15.87 -8.52 -0.22
C TRP A 201 -15.01 -7.63 -1.12
N PRO A 202 -15.46 -6.41 -1.48
CA PRO A 202 -14.59 -5.44 -2.13
C PRO A 202 -13.35 -5.08 -1.32
N ASN A 203 -13.47 -4.95 0.01
CA ASN A 203 -12.34 -4.68 0.89
C ASN A 203 -11.31 -5.82 0.88
N PHE A 204 -11.75 -7.07 1.02
CA PHE A 204 -10.91 -8.26 0.88
C PHE A 204 -10.27 -8.36 -0.52
N GLY A 205 -11.05 -8.15 -1.58
CA GLY A 205 -10.57 -8.26 -2.95
C GLY A 205 -9.53 -7.20 -3.29
N GLY A 206 -9.77 -5.94 -2.90
CA GLY A 206 -8.82 -4.86 -3.13
C GLY A 206 -7.54 -4.98 -2.30
N THR A 207 -7.61 -5.48 -1.06
CA THR A 207 -6.42 -5.74 -0.26
C THR A 207 -5.63 -6.95 -0.77
N LEU A 208 -6.29 -7.96 -1.32
CA LEU A 208 -5.64 -9.07 -2.02
C LEU A 208 -4.87 -8.60 -3.25
N ILE A 209 -5.51 -7.80 -4.10
CA ILE A 209 -4.85 -7.30 -5.32
C ILE A 209 -3.68 -6.39 -4.96
N ILE A 210 -3.83 -5.50 -3.98
CA ILE A 210 -2.73 -4.62 -3.59
C ILE A 210 -1.58 -5.41 -2.95
N GLY A 211 -1.86 -6.43 -2.14
CA GLY A 211 -0.85 -7.33 -1.57
C GLY A 211 -0.07 -8.09 -2.63
N PHE A 212 -0.76 -8.54 -3.69
CA PHE A 212 -0.12 -9.13 -4.86
C PHE A 212 0.79 -8.14 -5.57
N LEU A 213 0.31 -6.92 -5.83
CA LEU A 213 1.08 -5.88 -6.54
C LEU A 213 2.32 -5.44 -5.74
N THR A 214 2.25 -5.40 -4.42
CA THR A 214 3.38 -5.02 -3.56
C THR A 214 4.52 -6.05 -3.61
N GLU A 215 4.21 -7.34 -3.67
CA GLU A 215 5.24 -8.40 -3.64
C GLU A 215 5.67 -8.88 -5.05
N ASP A 216 4.81 -8.78 -6.07
CA ASP A 216 5.12 -9.29 -7.42
C ASP A 216 6.35 -8.61 -8.02
N ARG A 217 7.36 -9.39 -8.43
CA ARG A 217 8.65 -8.88 -8.97
C ARG A 217 8.80 -9.01 -10.47
N MET A 218 7.90 -9.73 -11.14
CA MET A 218 8.08 -10.11 -12.54
C MET A 218 7.26 -9.25 -13.50
N LEU A 219 6.08 -8.79 -13.08
CA LEU A 219 5.11 -8.09 -13.93
C LEU A 219 5.69 -6.81 -14.54
N PHE A 220 6.52 -6.07 -13.79
CA PHE A 220 7.12 -4.79 -14.22
C PHE A 220 8.64 -4.85 -14.41
N ARG A 221 9.25 -6.04 -14.52
CA ARG A 221 10.70 -6.18 -14.58
C ARG A 221 11.29 -5.48 -15.81
N HIS A 222 12.12 -4.46 -15.57
CA HIS A 222 12.96 -3.88 -16.62
C HIS A 222 14.15 -4.80 -16.87
N LYS A 223 14.06 -5.69 -17.86
CA LYS A 223 15.27 -6.31 -18.40
C LYS A 223 15.95 -5.29 -19.31
N PRO A 224 17.16 -4.79 -18.99
CA PRO A 224 17.95 -4.13 -20.01
C PRO A 224 18.15 -5.15 -21.15
N VAL A 225 17.73 -4.77 -22.36
CA VAL A 225 17.92 -5.58 -23.56
C VAL A 225 19.43 -5.58 -23.83
N GLY A 226 20.15 -6.60 -23.34
CA GLY A 226 21.59 -6.68 -23.60
C GLY A 226 22.44 -7.65 -22.79
N THR A 227 21.98 -8.24 -21.68
CA THR A 227 22.77 -9.24 -20.93
C THR A 227 22.34 -10.66 -21.24
N ALA A 228 22.44 -11.02 -22.51
CA ALA A 228 22.76 -12.39 -22.89
C ALA A 228 24.20 -12.38 -23.41
N THR A 229 25.02 -13.32 -22.95
CA THR A 229 26.42 -13.60 -23.32
C THR A 229 27.51 -12.72 -22.70
N LYS A 230 28.07 -13.18 -21.58
CA LYS A 230 29.35 -13.93 -21.53
C LYS A 230 29.71 -14.21 -20.08
N THR A 231 29.29 -15.35 -19.56
CA THR A 231 29.97 -15.99 -18.43
C THR A 231 31.33 -16.43 -18.97
N LYS A 232 32.35 -15.57 -18.85
CA LYS A 232 33.72 -16.05 -18.81
C LYS A 232 33.90 -16.62 -17.40
N THR A 233 34.00 -17.94 -17.35
CA THR A 233 34.86 -18.64 -16.40
C THR A 233 36.12 -17.83 -16.17
N ASP A 234 36.39 -17.47 -14.91
CA ASP A 234 37.68 -17.60 -14.23
C ASP A 234 37.44 -17.38 -12.72
N GLU A 235 38.26 -18.03 -11.92
CA GLU A 235 38.01 -18.59 -10.58
C GLU A 235 38.08 -17.59 -9.41
N GLU A 236 37.24 -17.78 -8.38
CA GLU A 236 37.59 -17.83 -6.93
C GLU A 236 36.32 -18.17 -6.09
N PRO A 237 36.36 -19.12 -5.14
CA PRO A 237 35.19 -19.58 -4.40
C PRO A 237 35.04 -18.85 -3.06
N ASP A 238 34.83 -17.54 -3.07
CA ASP A 238 34.43 -16.86 -1.83
C ASP A 238 32.90 -16.90 -1.76
N SER A 239 32.38 -17.93 -1.07
CA SER A 239 30.94 -18.10 -0.89
C SER A 239 30.43 -16.89 -0.10
N PRO A 240 29.58 -16.02 -0.68
CA PRO A 240 29.08 -14.87 0.06
C PRO A 240 28.31 -15.38 1.28
N GLY A 241 28.74 -14.94 2.47
CA GLY A 241 28.09 -15.33 3.72
C GLY A 241 26.58 -15.02 3.67
N PRO A 242 25.74 -15.78 4.40
CA PRO A 242 24.28 -15.69 4.33
C PRO A 242 23.75 -14.25 4.53
N GLN A 243 24.43 -13.45 5.35
CA GLN A 243 24.10 -12.03 5.58
C GLN A 243 24.32 -11.13 4.36
N ARG A 244 25.36 -11.38 3.53
CA ARG A 244 25.60 -10.59 2.31
C ARG A 244 24.58 -10.90 1.22
N VAL A 245 24.20 -12.19 1.08
CA VAL A 245 23.15 -12.61 0.14
C VAL A 245 21.79 -12.01 0.51
N GLU A 246 21.48 -11.94 1.81
CA GLU A 246 20.24 -11.34 2.30
C GLU A 246 20.20 -9.81 2.12
N GLN A 247 21.33 -9.13 2.34
CA GLN A 247 21.49 -7.69 2.06
C GLN A 247 21.39 -7.36 0.57
N ASP A 248 22.03 -8.15 -0.30
CA ASP A 248 21.98 -7.96 -1.76
C ASP A 248 20.58 -8.23 -2.31
N LEU A 249 19.88 -9.23 -1.76
CA LEU A 249 18.50 -9.52 -2.11
C LEU A 249 17.55 -8.39 -1.64
N ALA A 250 17.75 -7.84 -0.45
CA ALA A 250 16.99 -6.69 0.05
C ALA A 250 17.25 -5.42 -0.78
N ALA A 251 18.50 -5.17 -1.18
CA ALA A 251 18.86 -4.06 -2.05
C ALA A 251 18.24 -4.20 -3.45
N ALA A 252 18.23 -5.42 -4.02
CA ALA A 252 17.57 -5.71 -5.28
C ALA A 252 16.04 -5.54 -5.19
N LYS A 253 15.41 -5.97 -4.08
CA LYS A 253 13.97 -5.72 -3.83
C LYS A 253 13.67 -4.22 -3.84
N ASN A 254 14.49 -3.42 -3.16
CA ASN A 254 14.30 -1.97 -3.05
C ASN A 254 14.48 -1.26 -4.40
N ALA A 255 15.42 -1.70 -5.23
CA ALA A 255 15.66 -1.14 -6.57
C ALA A 255 14.54 -1.48 -7.57
N ASP A 256 14.04 -2.71 -7.56
CA ASP A 256 12.89 -3.11 -8.38
C ASP A 256 11.62 -2.37 -7.95
N LEU A 257 11.42 -2.20 -6.64
CA LEU A 257 10.30 -1.44 -6.14
C LEU A 257 10.39 0.02 -6.55
N ALA A 258 11.56 0.66 -6.41
CA ALA A 258 11.82 2.03 -6.84
C ALA A 258 11.49 2.25 -8.33
N THR A 259 11.78 1.26 -9.17
CA THR A 259 11.46 1.30 -10.60
C THR A 259 9.95 1.20 -10.84
N LYS A 260 9.22 0.32 -10.12
CA LYS A 260 7.75 0.22 -10.21
C LYS A 260 7.05 1.53 -9.83
N LYS A 261 7.60 2.26 -8.83
CA LYS A 261 7.03 3.55 -8.38
C LYS A 261 6.94 4.57 -9.51
N THR A 262 7.78 4.42 -10.55
CA THR A 262 7.85 5.35 -11.67
C THR A 262 6.87 5.05 -12.81
N ILE A 263 6.05 4.01 -12.70
CA ILE A 263 5.18 3.54 -13.78
C ILE A 263 3.74 4.04 -13.55
N PRO A 264 3.18 4.90 -14.43
CA PRO A 264 1.81 5.40 -14.31
C PRO A 264 0.75 4.31 -14.18
N LEU A 265 0.94 3.18 -14.88
CA LEU A 265 0.07 2.00 -14.80
C LEU A 265 0.05 1.38 -13.38
N TYR A 266 1.19 1.32 -12.68
CA TYR A 266 1.23 0.81 -11.31
C TYR A 266 0.45 1.72 -10.36
N ILE A 267 0.65 3.04 -10.47
CA ILE A 267 -0.11 4.04 -9.69
C ILE A 267 -1.62 3.90 -9.97
N GLY A 268 -1.99 3.72 -11.24
CA GLY A 268 -3.37 3.46 -11.64
C GLY A 268 -3.96 2.20 -11.00
N LEU A 269 -3.24 1.09 -11.01
CA LEU A 269 -3.70 -0.17 -10.43
C LEU A 269 -3.77 -0.13 -8.90
N ALA A 270 -2.68 0.26 -8.24
CA ALA A 270 -2.60 0.27 -6.78
C ALA A 270 -3.46 1.39 -6.19
N THR A 271 -3.21 2.64 -6.57
CA THR A 271 -3.91 3.79 -6.00
C THR A 271 -5.29 3.96 -6.64
N GLY A 272 -5.44 3.82 -7.96
CA GLY A 272 -6.72 3.97 -8.65
C GLY A 272 -7.69 2.81 -8.41
N PHE A 273 -7.33 1.60 -8.86
CA PHE A 273 -8.22 0.44 -8.82
C PHE A 273 -8.43 -0.08 -7.41
N CYS A 274 -7.37 -0.51 -6.70
CA CYS A 274 -7.52 -1.09 -5.36
C CYS A 274 -8.12 -0.05 -4.39
N GLY A 275 -7.68 1.21 -4.49
CA GLY A 275 -8.21 2.29 -3.67
C GLY A 275 -9.70 2.59 -3.91
N SER A 276 -10.20 2.46 -5.15
CA SER A 276 -11.62 2.69 -5.47
C SER A 276 -12.50 1.44 -5.35
N PHE A 277 -11.87 0.26 -5.42
CA PHE A 277 -12.50 -1.03 -5.19
C PHE A 277 -12.74 -1.28 -3.70
N THR A 278 -11.84 -0.84 -2.84
CA THR A 278 -12.10 -0.79 -1.39
C THR A 278 -12.81 0.49 -0.98
N SER A 279 -13.45 0.53 0.19
CA SER A 279 -14.07 1.75 0.72
C SER A 279 -14.15 1.73 2.24
N PHE A 280 -13.46 2.68 2.88
CA PHE A 280 -13.49 2.82 4.34
C PHE A 280 -14.79 3.48 4.80
N SER A 281 -15.35 4.43 4.06
CA SER A 281 -16.62 5.07 4.39
C SER A 281 -17.78 4.07 4.36
N SER A 282 -17.82 3.17 3.38
CA SER A 282 -18.85 2.10 3.31
C SER A 282 -18.71 1.13 4.49
N PHE A 283 -17.48 0.76 4.84
CA PHE A 283 -17.21 -0.06 6.02
C PHE A 283 -17.73 0.61 7.31
N MET A 284 -17.42 1.89 7.54
CA MET A 284 -17.85 2.60 8.74
C MET A 284 -19.37 2.84 8.77
N ARG A 285 -20.01 3.08 7.62
CA ARG A 285 -21.47 3.12 7.50
C ARG A 285 -22.08 1.80 7.97
N ASP A 286 -21.59 0.67 7.48
CA ASP A 286 -22.12 -0.65 7.83
C ASP A 286 -21.91 -0.96 9.32
N VAL A 287 -20.80 -0.50 9.91
CA VAL A 287 -20.57 -0.55 11.37
C VAL A 287 -21.63 0.24 12.14
N PHE A 288 -21.94 1.48 11.71
CA PHE A 288 -23.00 2.29 12.32
C PHE A 288 -24.38 1.62 12.16
N LEU A 289 -24.73 1.14 10.97
CA LEU A 289 -26.03 0.50 10.71
C LEU A 289 -26.21 -0.79 11.51
N ALA A 290 -25.14 -1.54 11.73
CA ALA A 290 -25.18 -2.70 12.62
C ALA A 290 -25.34 -2.34 14.10
N LEU A 291 -24.74 -1.23 14.53
CA LEU A 291 -24.93 -0.68 15.87
C LEU A 291 -26.38 -0.22 16.08
N SER A 292 -26.98 0.45 15.08
CA SER A 292 -28.35 0.97 15.17
C SER A 292 -29.43 -0.07 14.88
N GLY A 293 -29.05 -1.23 14.36
CA GLY A 293 -29.97 -2.32 14.02
C GLY A 293 -30.66 -2.16 12.66
N ASP A 294 -30.10 -1.33 11.77
CA ASP A 294 -30.63 -1.03 10.43
C ASP A 294 -29.71 -1.55 9.32
N LEU A 295 -28.86 -2.54 9.62
CA LEU A 295 -28.06 -3.19 8.59
C LEU A 295 -29.02 -3.80 7.54
N PRO A 296 -28.89 -3.46 6.25
CA PRO A 296 -29.81 -3.93 5.22
C PRO A 296 -29.83 -5.46 5.18
N MET A 297 -31.03 -6.05 5.28
CA MET A 297 -31.24 -7.49 5.20
C MET A 297 -32.13 -7.80 3.98
N PRO A 298 -31.72 -8.70 3.08
CA PRO A 298 -32.45 -8.99 1.84
C PRO A 298 -33.87 -9.55 2.09
N ASP A 299 -34.09 -10.22 3.22
CA ASP A 299 -35.40 -10.76 3.60
C ASP A 299 -36.29 -9.76 4.35
N GLY A 300 -35.81 -8.53 4.56
CA GLY A 300 -36.56 -7.47 5.26
C GLY A 300 -36.87 -7.75 6.74
N ALA A 301 -36.44 -8.90 7.28
CA ALA A 301 -36.71 -9.32 8.64
C ALA A 301 -35.85 -8.53 9.65
N SER A 302 -36.42 -7.47 10.21
CA SER A 302 -35.85 -6.78 11.37
C SER A 302 -36.33 -7.45 12.66
N THR A 303 -35.49 -8.30 13.25
CA THR A 303 -35.77 -8.82 14.59
C THR A 303 -35.33 -7.79 15.63
N PRO A 304 -36.17 -7.46 16.64
CA PRO A 304 -35.77 -6.56 17.71
C PRO A 304 -34.54 -7.11 18.43
N ARG A 305 -33.44 -6.36 18.43
CA ARG A 305 -32.20 -6.71 19.12
C ARG A 305 -32.05 -5.89 20.39
N ASN A 306 -31.63 -6.54 21.48
CA ASN A 306 -31.19 -5.81 22.66
C ASN A 306 -29.81 -5.14 22.40
N GLY A 307 -29.44 -4.17 23.23
CA GLY A 307 -28.20 -3.41 23.05
C GLY A 307 -26.92 -4.27 23.08
N GLY A 308 -26.93 -5.39 23.83
CA GLY A 308 -25.81 -6.33 23.88
C GLY A 308 -25.57 -7.02 22.53
N TYR A 309 -26.64 -7.44 21.85
CA TYR A 309 -26.52 -7.96 20.50
C TYR A 309 -26.02 -6.88 19.54
N SER A 310 -26.55 -5.66 19.56
CA SER A 310 -26.08 -4.58 18.68
C SER A 310 -24.58 -4.29 18.87
N PHE A 311 -24.10 -4.29 20.11
CA PHE A 311 -22.67 -4.17 20.41
C PHE A 311 -21.83 -5.32 19.81
N LEU A 312 -22.30 -6.57 19.94
CA LEU A 312 -21.62 -7.71 19.32
C LEU A 312 -21.61 -7.63 17.79
N ALA A 313 -22.65 -7.10 17.15
CA ALA A 313 -22.64 -6.90 15.69
C ALA A 313 -21.65 -5.81 15.26
N LEU A 314 -21.57 -4.70 16.00
CA LEU A 314 -20.54 -3.68 15.79
C LEU A 314 -19.14 -4.31 15.85
N LEU A 315 -18.85 -5.08 16.90
CA LEU A 315 -17.54 -5.72 17.05
C LEU A 315 -17.27 -6.74 15.95
N ALA A 316 -18.27 -7.55 15.58
CA ALA A 316 -18.14 -8.56 14.53
C ALA A 316 -17.81 -7.93 13.17
N LEU A 317 -18.43 -6.80 12.82
CA LEU A 317 -18.13 -6.06 11.59
C LEU A 317 -16.72 -5.47 11.58
N ILE A 318 -16.32 -4.84 12.69
CA ILE A 318 -14.98 -4.23 12.81
C ILE A 318 -13.91 -5.32 12.73
N ILE A 319 -14.00 -6.35 13.58
CA ILE A 319 -13.03 -7.45 13.63
C ILE A 319 -13.03 -8.19 12.30
N GLY A 320 -14.20 -8.57 11.78
CA GLY A 320 -14.33 -9.32 10.53
C GLY A 320 -13.74 -8.59 9.34
N THR A 321 -14.05 -7.30 9.17
CA THR A 321 -13.51 -6.52 8.06
C THR A 321 -12.00 -6.35 8.14
N ILE A 322 -11.46 -6.04 9.31
CA ILE A 322 -10.01 -5.89 9.51
C ILE A 322 -9.29 -7.23 9.26
N SER A 323 -9.76 -8.32 9.89
CA SER A 323 -9.14 -9.64 9.76
C SER A 323 -9.16 -10.16 8.33
N LEU A 324 -10.29 -10.03 7.62
CA LEU A 324 -10.39 -10.42 6.21
C LEU A 324 -9.51 -9.53 5.33
N SER A 325 -9.47 -8.22 5.58
CA SER A 325 -8.63 -7.30 4.80
C SER A 325 -7.13 -7.63 4.95
N PHE A 326 -6.64 -7.90 6.16
CA PHE A 326 -5.27 -8.36 6.38
C PHE A 326 -4.99 -9.74 5.78
N SER A 327 -5.94 -10.67 5.89
CA SER A 327 -5.81 -12.00 5.29
C SER A 327 -5.75 -11.92 3.76
N GLY A 328 -6.57 -11.06 3.15
CA GLY A 328 -6.51 -10.73 1.73
C GLY A 328 -5.13 -10.20 1.35
N PHE A 329 -4.63 -9.20 2.08
CA PHE A 329 -3.30 -8.63 1.85
C PHE A 329 -2.17 -9.68 1.84
N TYR A 330 -2.05 -10.49 2.89
CA TYR A 330 -1.00 -11.51 2.96
C TYR A 330 -1.21 -12.65 1.97
N LEU A 331 -2.46 -13.04 1.71
CA LEU A 331 -2.78 -14.03 0.66
C LEU A 331 -2.36 -13.52 -0.72
N GLY A 332 -2.57 -12.24 -1.01
CA GLY A 332 -2.11 -11.60 -2.24
C GLY A 332 -0.59 -11.66 -2.38
N ALA A 333 0.14 -11.34 -1.31
CA ALA A 333 1.60 -11.40 -1.29
C ALA A 333 2.11 -12.84 -1.53
N HIS A 334 1.55 -13.84 -0.85
CA HIS A 334 1.92 -15.25 -1.06
C HIS A 334 1.58 -15.72 -2.47
N LEU A 335 0.47 -15.25 -3.03
CA LEU A 335 0.08 -15.57 -4.40
C LEU A 335 1.06 -15.00 -5.42
N ALA A 336 1.62 -13.81 -5.17
CA ALA A 336 2.64 -13.21 -6.02
C ALA A 336 3.93 -14.04 -6.03
N GLU A 337 4.37 -14.52 -4.87
CA GLU A 337 5.53 -15.41 -4.78
C GLU A 337 5.27 -16.76 -5.49
N ALA A 338 4.10 -17.35 -5.28
CA ALA A 338 3.73 -18.62 -5.90
C ALA A 338 3.61 -18.52 -7.43
N LEU A 339 3.12 -17.40 -7.95
CA LEU A 339 2.95 -17.18 -9.39
C LEU A 339 4.19 -16.60 -10.08
N GLN A 340 5.25 -16.26 -9.34
CA GLN A 340 6.52 -15.74 -9.87
C GLN A 340 7.10 -16.55 -11.06
N PRO A 341 7.03 -17.90 -11.10
CA PRO A 341 7.53 -18.67 -12.24
C PRO A 341 6.70 -18.52 -13.52
N VAL A 342 5.42 -18.13 -13.39
CA VAL A 342 4.43 -18.13 -14.47
C VAL A 342 4.11 -16.70 -14.94
N THR A 343 4.30 -15.68 -14.09
CA THR A 343 3.95 -14.29 -14.40
C THR A 343 4.81 -13.73 -15.54
N PRO A 344 4.19 -13.37 -16.69
CA PRO A 344 4.93 -12.76 -17.79
C PRO A 344 5.28 -11.31 -17.45
N SER A 345 6.48 -10.87 -17.85
CA SER A 345 6.86 -9.46 -17.73
C SER A 345 6.14 -8.61 -18.78
N LEU A 346 5.42 -7.56 -18.35
CA LEU A 346 4.92 -6.56 -19.28
C LEU A 346 6.09 -5.81 -19.92
N ARG A 347 6.11 -5.78 -21.25
CA ARG A 347 7.15 -5.07 -22.00
C ARG A 347 6.94 -3.57 -21.84
N TYR A 348 7.95 -2.84 -21.39
CA TYR A 348 7.93 -1.38 -21.26
C TYR A 348 7.44 -0.67 -22.54
N LEU A 349 7.86 -1.16 -23.71
CA LEU A 349 7.42 -0.63 -25.00
C LEU A 349 5.92 -0.81 -25.26
N LEU A 350 5.31 -1.89 -24.77
CA LEU A 350 3.87 -2.12 -24.87
C LEU A 350 3.12 -1.11 -24.00
N ILE A 351 3.60 -0.88 -22.77
CA ILE A 351 3.01 0.10 -21.86
C ILE A 351 3.01 1.47 -22.54
N ARG A 352 4.17 1.92 -23.02
CA ARG A 352 4.31 3.28 -23.57
C ARG A 352 3.65 3.49 -24.93
N LYS A 353 3.77 2.54 -25.87
CA LYS A 353 3.25 2.72 -27.24
C LYS A 353 1.75 2.40 -27.36
N VAL A 354 1.22 1.54 -26.48
CA VAL A 354 -0.14 1.03 -26.60
C VAL A 354 -0.98 1.38 -25.38
N LEU A 355 -0.54 0.99 -24.16
CA LEU A 355 -1.37 1.17 -22.97
C LEU A 355 -1.53 2.63 -22.57
N ASP A 356 -0.47 3.45 -22.62
CA ASP A 356 -0.55 4.86 -22.21
C ASP A 356 -1.52 5.66 -23.09
N PRO A 357 -1.44 5.63 -24.44
CA PRO A 357 -2.44 6.31 -25.28
C PRO A 357 -3.85 5.71 -25.13
N LEU A 358 -3.95 4.39 -24.99
CA LEU A 358 -5.24 3.72 -24.81
C LEU A 358 -5.90 4.14 -23.50
N ALA A 359 -5.13 4.24 -22.41
CA ALA A 359 -5.63 4.66 -21.10
C ALA A 359 -6.17 6.09 -21.13
N VAL A 360 -5.57 6.99 -21.90
CA VAL A 360 -6.11 8.34 -22.13
C VAL A 360 -7.48 8.26 -22.80
N VAL A 361 -7.56 7.56 -23.94
CA VAL A 361 -8.81 7.50 -24.72
C VAL A 361 -9.92 6.80 -23.93
N VAL A 362 -9.61 5.66 -23.31
CA VAL A 362 -10.60 4.86 -22.57
C VAL A 362 -10.95 5.52 -21.24
N GLY A 363 -9.98 6.06 -20.50
CA GLY A 363 -10.22 6.72 -19.21
C GLY A 363 -11.09 7.96 -19.34
N TRP A 364 -10.65 8.93 -20.15
CA TRP A 364 -11.44 10.16 -20.37
C TRP A 364 -12.72 9.89 -21.14
N GLY A 365 -12.68 9.00 -22.15
CA GLY A 365 -13.87 8.60 -22.91
C GLY A 365 -14.94 7.93 -22.06
N SER A 366 -14.54 7.04 -21.13
CA SER A 366 -15.49 6.41 -20.20
C SER A 366 -16.04 7.39 -19.17
N TRP A 367 -15.25 8.35 -18.70
CA TRP A 367 -15.74 9.38 -17.78
C TRP A 367 -16.75 10.33 -18.45
N ILE A 368 -16.43 10.81 -19.66
CA ILE A 368 -17.38 11.58 -20.48
C ILE A 368 -18.63 10.74 -20.79
N GLY A 369 -18.44 9.46 -21.13
CA GLY A 369 -19.51 8.50 -21.33
C GLY A 369 -20.43 8.38 -20.12
N ALA A 370 -19.88 8.29 -18.90
CA ALA A 370 -20.65 8.25 -17.66
C ALA A 370 -21.46 9.53 -17.43
N ILE A 371 -20.91 10.71 -17.80
CA ILE A 371 -21.64 11.98 -17.75
C ILE A 371 -22.81 11.97 -18.73
N ILE A 372 -22.57 11.55 -19.99
CA ILE A 372 -23.61 11.46 -21.01
C ILE A 372 -24.71 10.47 -20.59
N LEU A 373 -24.33 9.28 -20.09
CA LEU A 373 -25.26 8.28 -19.57
C LEU A 373 -26.02 8.79 -18.33
N SER A 374 -25.44 9.68 -17.54
CA SER A 374 -26.15 10.32 -16.43
C SER A 374 -27.13 11.39 -16.91
N ILE A 375 -26.90 12.04 -18.06
CA ILE A 375 -27.86 12.99 -18.65
C ILE A 375 -28.99 12.23 -19.35
N ILE A 376 -28.65 11.17 -20.08
CA ILE A 376 -29.54 10.34 -20.88
C ILE A 376 -29.33 8.86 -20.49
N PRO A 377 -29.94 8.39 -19.39
CA PRO A 377 -29.73 7.01 -18.96
C PRO A 377 -30.36 6.03 -19.94
N PRO A 378 -29.82 4.79 -20.03
CA PRO A 378 -30.26 3.80 -21.02
C PRO A 378 -31.76 3.45 -20.92
N ASP A 379 -32.32 3.54 -19.71
CA ASP A 379 -33.70 3.22 -19.40
C ASP A 379 -34.67 4.40 -19.52
N ARG A 380 -34.19 5.60 -19.90
CA ARG A 380 -35.02 6.82 -20.04
C ARG A 380 -36.25 6.63 -20.92
N TYR A 381 -36.11 5.86 -22.00
CA TYR A 381 -37.19 5.60 -22.95
C TYR A 381 -37.93 4.28 -22.69
N SER A 382 -37.31 3.36 -21.95
CA SER A 382 -37.89 2.05 -21.61
C SER A 382 -38.75 2.10 -20.36
N ASN A 383 -38.40 2.95 -19.38
CA ASN A 383 -39.07 3.09 -18.09
C ASN A 383 -39.17 4.58 -17.69
N PRO A 384 -40.03 5.38 -18.34
CA PRO A 384 -40.09 6.82 -18.11
C PRO A 384 -40.59 7.15 -16.69
N GLY A 385 -39.85 7.99 -15.97
CA GLY A 385 -40.27 8.55 -14.68
C GLY A 385 -39.40 8.11 -13.48
N PRO A 386 -39.99 7.84 -12.30
CA PRO A 386 -39.27 7.47 -11.07
C PRO A 386 -38.42 6.19 -11.18
N SER A 387 -38.63 5.42 -12.24
CA SER A 387 -38.02 4.12 -12.55
C SER A 387 -36.74 4.22 -13.38
N GLU A 388 -36.05 5.37 -13.43
CA GLU A 388 -34.72 5.47 -14.03
C GLU A 388 -33.67 4.93 -13.05
N PHE A 389 -33.42 3.62 -13.05
CA PHE A 389 -32.60 2.94 -12.04
C PHE A 389 -31.09 3.10 -12.30
N TRP A 390 -30.66 3.28 -13.56
CA TRP A 390 -29.23 3.34 -13.90
C TRP A 390 -28.49 4.54 -13.27
N ARG A 391 -29.21 5.66 -13.10
CA ARG A 391 -28.67 6.89 -12.48
C ARG A 391 -28.15 6.63 -11.07
N GLY A 392 -29.01 6.08 -10.21
CA GLY A 392 -28.69 5.78 -8.82
C GLY A 392 -27.76 4.57 -8.66
N ARG A 393 -27.96 3.50 -9.45
CA ARG A 393 -27.18 2.27 -9.32
C ARG A 393 -25.72 2.41 -9.72
N ALA A 394 -25.41 3.20 -10.74
CA ALA A 394 -24.06 3.21 -11.30
C ALA A 394 -23.64 4.57 -11.88
N THR A 395 -24.42 5.21 -12.74
CA THR A 395 -23.87 6.27 -13.59
C THR A 395 -23.41 7.49 -12.78
N PHE A 396 -24.17 7.93 -11.77
CA PHE A 396 -23.70 9.02 -10.90
C PHE A 396 -22.47 8.61 -10.09
N ALA A 397 -22.41 7.38 -9.59
CA ALA A 397 -21.21 6.88 -8.91
C ALA A 397 -19.98 6.95 -9.83
N LEU A 398 -20.12 6.59 -11.12
CA LEU A 398 -19.02 6.69 -12.10
C LEU A 398 -18.63 8.13 -12.45
N VAL A 399 -19.58 9.08 -12.39
CA VAL A 399 -19.28 10.51 -12.58
C VAL A 399 -18.43 11.03 -11.42
N PHE A 400 -18.78 10.65 -10.18
CA PHE A 400 -18.14 11.14 -8.96
C PHE A 400 -16.88 10.36 -8.55
N ALA A 401 -16.73 9.11 -8.99
CA ALA A 401 -15.61 8.23 -8.63
C ALA A 401 -14.22 8.82 -8.98
N PRO A 402 -13.98 9.32 -10.21
CA PRO A 402 -12.69 9.95 -10.53
C PRO A 402 -12.37 11.16 -9.65
N LEU A 403 -13.38 11.96 -9.28
CA LEU A 403 -13.17 13.11 -8.39
C LEU A 403 -12.70 12.66 -7.01
N GLY A 404 -13.36 11.66 -6.42
CA GLY A 404 -12.95 11.10 -5.13
C GLY A 404 -11.54 10.51 -5.18
N CYS A 405 -11.24 9.72 -6.22
CA CYS A 405 -9.92 9.11 -6.40
C CYS A 405 -8.80 10.15 -6.59
N LEU A 406 -9.03 11.19 -7.40
CA LEU A 406 -8.04 12.24 -7.61
C LEU A 406 -7.81 13.06 -6.34
N THR A 407 -8.89 13.44 -5.63
CA THR A 407 -8.75 14.12 -4.33
C THR A 407 -7.95 13.28 -3.35
N ARG A 408 -8.25 11.98 -3.23
CA ARG A 408 -7.46 11.05 -2.40
C ARG A 408 -6.00 11.05 -2.81
N PHE A 409 -5.71 10.83 -4.10
CA PHE A 409 -4.35 10.78 -4.62
C PHE A 409 -3.55 12.03 -4.27
N TYR A 410 -4.09 13.22 -4.55
CA TYR A 410 -3.39 14.48 -4.28
C TYR A 410 -3.21 14.73 -2.79
N VAL A 411 -4.25 14.52 -1.97
CA VAL A 411 -4.16 14.73 -0.51
C VAL A 411 -3.18 13.74 0.12
N SER A 412 -3.27 12.45 -0.18
CA SER A 412 -2.34 11.44 0.33
C SER A 412 -0.90 11.71 -0.12
N SER A 413 -0.67 12.06 -1.39
CA SER A 413 0.68 12.37 -1.90
C SER A 413 1.33 13.58 -1.21
N HIS A 414 0.52 14.56 -0.78
CA HIS A 414 1.03 15.80 -0.18
C HIS A 414 1.18 15.72 1.35
N PHE A 415 0.28 15.01 2.03
CA PHE A 415 0.20 15.02 3.49
C PHE A 415 0.76 13.75 4.16
N ASN A 416 0.89 12.61 3.46
CA ASN A 416 1.41 11.39 4.10
C ASN A 416 2.90 11.50 4.48
N SER A 417 3.72 12.20 3.70
CA SER A 417 5.14 12.41 4.01
C SER A 417 5.40 13.40 5.14
N GLN A 418 4.40 14.16 5.56
CA GLN A 418 4.58 15.16 6.63
C GLN A 418 4.77 14.49 8.00
N PHE A 419 4.20 13.29 8.20
CA PHE A 419 4.27 12.55 9.46
C PHE A 419 4.53 11.06 9.22
N VAL A 420 5.80 10.66 9.31
CA VAL A 420 6.24 9.26 9.07
C VAL A 420 5.56 8.25 10.03
N THR A 421 5.17 8.70 11.22
CA THR A 421 4.52 7.85 12.24
C THR A 421 2.99 7.80 12.11
N PHE A 422 2.39 8.68 11.30
CA PHE A 422 0.95 8.80 11.15
C PHE A 422 0.59 9.27 9.74
N PRO A 423 0.14 8.39 8.84
CA PRO A 423 -0.26 8.74 7.48
C PRO A 423 -1.47 9.70 7.46
N LEU A 424 -1.17 11.00 7.57
CA LEU A 424 -2.17 12.03 7.81
C LEU A 424 -3.12 12.21 6.63
N GLY A 425 -2.61 12.16 5.41
CA GLY A 425 -3.43 12.30 4.20
C GLY A 425 -4.48 11.20 4.11
N THR A 426 -4.08 9.93 4.26
CA THR A 426 -4.99 8.78 4.25
C THR A 426 -6.01 8.84 5.39
N PHE A 427 -5.58 9.25 6.59
CA PHE A 427 -6.50 9.48 7.71
C PHE A 427 -7.55 10.56 7.39
N VAL A 428 -7.11 11.72 6.89
CA VAL A 428 -7.99 12.86 6.58
C VAL A 428 -9.02 12.47 5.53
N VAL A 429 -8.61 11.83 4.43
CA VAL A 429 -9.55 11.45 3.37
C VAL A 429 -10.54 10.39 3.84
N ASN A 430 -10.10 9.41 4.64
CA ASN A 430 -10.98 8.38 5.21
C ASN A 430 -12.02 8.97 6.15
N VAL A 431 -11.62 9.85 7.07
CA VAL A 431 -12.54 10.49 8.02
C VAL A 431 -13.46 11.48 7.31
N ALA A 432 -12.93 12.35 6.46
CA ALA A 432 -13.73 13.34 5.73
C ALA A 432 -14.73 12.68 4.77
N GLY A 433 -14.32 11.67 4.01
CA GLY A 433 -15.23 10.92 3.14
C GLY A 433 -16.32 10.17 3.92
N THR A 434 -16.00 9.68 5.13
CA THR A 434 -17.01 9.07 6.01
C THR A 434 -18.03 10.09 6.51
N VAL A 435 -17.60 11.31 6.86
CA VAL A 435 -18.50 12.42 7.24
C VAL A 435 -19.42 12.80 6.08
N VAL A 436 -18.87 12.98 4.88
CA VAL A 436 -19.67 13.33 3.69
C VAL A 436 -20.68 12.22 3.37
N LEU A 437 -20.28 10.95 3.50
CA LEU A 437 -21.20 9.82 3.35
C LEU A 437 -22.33 9.87 4.39
N GLY A 438 -22.03 10.08 5.67
CA GLY A 438 -23.05 10.15 6.72
C GLY A 438 -24.06 11.29 6.50
N LEU A 439 -23.59 12.46 6.07
CA LEU A 439 -24.46 13.59 5.69
C LEU A 439 -25.32 13.26 4.47
N GLY A 440 -24.74 12.60 3.46
CA GLY A 440 -25.47 12.14 2.28
C GLY A 440 -26.57 11.14 2.64
N TRP A 441 -26.23 10.18 3.51
CA TRP A 441 -27.15 9.16 3.97
C TRP A 441 -28.37 9.77 4.65
N ASP A 442 -28.16 10.69 5.60
CA ASP A 442 -29.27 11.34 6.29
C ASP A 442 -30.16 12.12 5.33
N LEU A 443 -29.56 12.89 4.42
CA LEU A 443 -30.33 13.64 3.40
C LEU A 443 -31.13 12.71 2.47
N ALA A 444 -30.59 11.53 2.15
CA ALA A 444 -31.27 10.54 1.30
C ALA A 444 -32.43 9.82 2.02
N HIS A 445 -32.38 9.73 3.36
CA HIS A 445 -33.37 9.03 4.20
C HIS A 445 -34.36 9.96 4.92
N VAL A 446 -34.33 11.27 4.63
CA VAL A 446 -35.41 12.19 5.00
C VAL A 446 -36.47 12.14 3.88
N PRO A 447 -37.78 12.10 4.20
CA PRO A 447 -38.86 12.04 3.20
C PRO A 447 -39.10 13.41 2.53
N LYS A 448 -38.02 14.13 2.21
CA LYS A 448 -38.03 15.45 1.57
C LYS A 448 -37.03 15.43 0.42
N GLY A 449 -37.52 15.63 -0.79
CA GLY A 449 -36.70 15.66 -1.99
C GLY A 449 -37.37 14.99 -3.19
N GLY A 450 -36.65 14.95 -4.30
CA GLY A 450 -37.06 14.22 -5.50
C GLY A 450 -36.14 13.01 -5.75
N VAL A 451 -36.62 12.08 -6.58
CA VAL A 451 -35.89 10.86 -6.96
C VAL A 451 -34.48 11.16 -7.49
N ILE A 452 -34.33 12.20 -8.32
CA ILE A 452 -33.02 12.61 -8.86
C ILE A 452 -32.07 13.06 -7.75
N GLY A 453 -32.57 13.81 -6.76
CA GLY A 453 -31.74 14.23 -5.62
C GLY A 453 -31.23 13.03 -4.81
N CYS A 454 -32.10 12.04 -4.56
CA CYS A 454 -31.74 10.77 -3.92
C CYS A 454 -30.67 10.01 -4.74
N GLN A 455 -30.83 9.92 -6.06
CA GLN A 455 -29.86 9.26 -6.95
C GLN A 455 -28.49 9.97 -6.99
N VAL A 456 -28.48 11.31 -6.92
CA VAL A 456 -27.24 12.08 -6.84
C VAL A 456 -26.54 11.83 -5.51
N LEU A 457 -27.28 11.79 -4.39
CA LEU A 457 -26.73 11.46 -3.08
C LEU A 457 -26.13 10.05 -3.06
N GLN A 458 -26.82 9.05 -3.61
CA GLN A 458 -26.26 7.71 -3.82
C GLN A 458 -24.97 7.76 -4.63
N GLY A 459 -24.93 8.51 -5.73
CA GLY A 459 -23.71 8.69 -6.52
C GLY A 459 -22.55 9.36 -5.76
N ILE A 460 -22.84 10.27 -4.83
CA ILE A 460 -21.83 10.87 -3.96
C ILE A 460 -21.33 9.84 -2.94
N GLU A 461 -22.23 9.10 -2.29
CA GLU A 461 -21.89 8.08 -1.30
C GLU A 461 -21.06 6.95 -1.94
N ASP A 462 -21.57 6.37 -3.02
CA ASP A 462 -20.99 5.21 -3.69
C ASP A 462 -19.86 5.59 -4.65
N GLY A 463 -19.85 6.79 -5.23
CA GLY A 463 -18.82 7.25 -6.15
C GLY A 463 -17.74 8.07 -5.44
N PHE A 464 -18.09 9.29 -5.01
CA PHE A 464 -17.12 10.22 -4.41
C PHE A 464 -16.54 9.67 -3.11
N CYS A 465 -17.36 9.43 -2.09
CA CYS A 465 -16.90 8.95 -0.79
C CYS A 465 -16.30 7.53 -0.89
N GLY A 466 -16.90 6.69 -1.72
CA GLY A 466 -16.41 5.36 -2.06
C GLY A 466 -14.97 5.36 -2.59
N CYS A 467 -14.59 6.31 -3.43
CA CYS A 467 -13.24 6.39 -4.02
C CYS A 467 -12.29 7.36 -3.32
N LEU A 468 -12.82 8.32 -2.55
CA LEU A 468 -12.06 9.21 -1.67
C LEU A 468 -11.48 8.45 -0.49
N THR A 469 -12.22 7.46 0.03
CA THR A 469 -11.78 6.63 1.15
C THR A 469 -11.20 5.31 0.66
N THR A 470 -10.35 4.65 1.44
CA THR A 470 -9.67 3.42 1.04
C THR A 470 -9.34 2.54 2.24
N VAL A 471 -9.55 1.23 2.09
CA VAL A 471 -9.08 0.21 3.04
C VAL A 471 -7.77 -0.40 2.57
N SER A 472 -7.54 -0.55 1.26
CA SER A 472 -6.32 -1.16 0.73
C SER A 472 -5.06 -0.39 1.14
N THR A 473 -5.07 0.94 1.02
CA THR A 473 -3.95 1.79 1.43
C THR A 473 -3.79 1.77 2.95
N TRP A 474 -4.90 1.90 3.68
CA TRP A 474 -4.92 1.88 5.15
C TRP A 474 -4.34 0.58 5.73
N VAL A 475 -4.62 -0.57 5.12
CA VAL A 475 -4.06 -1.87 5.54
C VAL A 475 -2.55 -1.95 5.30
N ILE A 476 -2.05 -1.45 4.16
CA ILE A 476 -0.61 -1.38 3.89
C ILE A 476 0.08 -0.50 4.93
N GLU A 477 -0.47 0.68 5.18
CA GLU A 477 0.06 1.61 6.18
C GLU A 477 0.14 0.96 7.57
N LEU A 478 -0.91 0.22 7.99
CA LEU A 478 -0.88 -0.54 9.24
C LEU A 478 0.13 -1.70 9.24
N ALA A 479 0.35 -2.33 8.09
CA ALA A 479 1.31 -3.41 7.95
C ALA A 479 2.76 -2.90 8.07
N VAL A 480 3.05 -1.74 7.48
CA VAL A 480 4.40 -1.12 7.43
C VAL A 480 4.75 -0.38 8.72
N LEU A 481 3.80 0.33 9.34
CA LEU A 481 4.06 1.12 10.55
C LEU A 481 4.58 0.25 11.72
N ARG A 482 5.39 0.85 12.60
CA ARG A 482 5.81 0.19 13.86
C ARG A 482 4.57 -0.17 14.68
N ARG A 483 4.57 -1.34 15.33
CA ARG A 483 3.39 -1.92 16.03
C ARG A 483 2.60 -0.91 16.85
N ARG A 484 3.26 -0.12 17.71
CA ARG A 484 2.60 0.90 18.54
C ARG A 484 1.88 1.96 17.70
N HIS A 485 2.55 2.50 16.67
CA HIS A 485 1.96 3.50 15.78
C HIS A 485 0.84 2.91 14.93
N ALA A 486 0.98 1.67 14.44
CA ALA A 486 -0.07 0.97 13.71
C ALA A 486 -1.35 0.81 14.55
N TYR A 487 -1.24 0.35 15.80
CA TYR A 487 -2.41 0.23 16.68
C TYR A 487 -3.08 1.57 16.97
N ILE A 488 -2.30 2.62 17.25
CA ILE A 488 -2.83 3.96 17.50
C ILE A 488 -3.52 4.50 16.23
N TYR A 489 -2.82 4.46 15.09
CA TYR A 489 -3.33 4.92 13.80
C TYR A 489 -4.63 4.21 13.41
N GLY A 490 -4.65 2.89 13.51
CA GLY A 490 -5.83 2.08 13.19
C GLY A 490 -7.01 2.36 14.12
N ALA A 491 -6.75 2.42 15.44
CA ALA A 491 -7.79 2.70 16.43
C ALA A 491 -8.36 4.13 16.26
N VAL A 492 -7.51 5.14 16.09
CA VAL A 492 -7.93 6.53 15.89
C VAL A 492 -8.76 6.67 14.61
N SER A 493 -8.37 6.00 13.52
CA SER A 493 -9.12 6.01 12.25
C SER A 493 -10.55 5.49 12.43
N ILE A 494 -10.72 4.35 13.10
CA ILE A 494 -12.04 3.71 13.30
C ILE A 494 -12.87 4.51 14.32
N ILE A 495 -12.29 4.85 15.48
CA ILE A 495 -13.03 5.50 16.57
C ILE A 495 -13.50 6.89 16.12
N SER A 496 -12.63 7.69 15.49
CA SER A 496 -13.01 9.03 15.02
C SER A 496 -14.14 8.97 13.99
N ALA A 497 -14.03 8.09 13.00
CA ALA A 497 -15.06 7.91 11.99
C ALA A 497 -16.39 7.44 12.60
N LEU A 498 -16.36 6.48 13.53
CA LEU A 498 -17.56 5.98 14.20
C LEU A 498 -18.23 7.05 15.06
N VAL A 499 -17.47 7.80 15.86
CA VAL A 499 -18.00 8.88 16.70
C VAL A 499 -18.68 9.95 15.84
N LEU A 500 -18.08 10.31 14.70
CA LEU A 500 -18.66 11.27 13.77
C LEU A 500 -19.93 10.75 13.11
N LEU A 501 -19.96 9.48 12.68
CA LEU A 501 -21.20 8.88 12.15
C LEU A 501 -22.29 8.81 13.21
N ILE A 502 -21.96 8.47 14.46
CA ILE A 502 -22.93 8.51 15.57
C ILE A 502 -23.49 9.92 15.77
N ALA A 503 -22.66 10.94 15.70
CA ALA A 503 -23.10 12.32 15.84
C ALA A 503 -24.00 12.78 14.68
N ILE A 504 -23.68 12.37 13.45
CA ILE A 504 -24.41 12.75 12.24
C ILE A 504 -25.68 11.90 12.11
N MET A 505 -25.51 10.61 11.79
CA MET A 505 -26.60 9.69 11.48
C MET A 505 -27.45 9.32 12.68
N GLY A 506 -26.85 9.28 13.88
CA GLY A 506 -27.56 8.94 15.11
C GLY A 506 -28.66 9.94 15.45
N GLY A 507 -28.43 11.23 15.17
CA GLY A 507 -29.42 12.28 15.38
C GLY A 507 -30.74 12.00 14.64
N LEU A 508 -30.66 11.70 13.34
CA LEU A 508 -31.83 11.33 12.54
C LEU A 508 -32.41 9.98 12.98
N ARG A 509 -31.54 8.96 13.14
CA ARG A 509 -31.96 7.59 13.43
C ARG A 509 -32.74 7.45 14.74
N TRP A 510 -32.30 8.09 15.80
CA TRP A 510 -32.93 7.94 17.12
C TRP A 510 -34.06 8.95 17.38
N SER A 511 -34.18 10.00 16.57
CA SER A 511 -35.29 10.97 16.68
C SER A 511 -36.48 10.63 15.78
N GLN A 512 -36.24 10.40 14.49
CA GLN A 512 -37.28 10.20 13.48
C GLN A 512 -37.21 8.80 12.83
N GLY A 513 -36.06 8.15 12.90
CA GLY A 513 -35.79 6.93 12.13
C GLY A 513 -35.42 7.24 10.69
N PHE A 514 -34.82 6.26 10.00
CA PHE A 514 -34.56 6.38 8.57
C PHE A 514 -35.83 6.07 7.78
N SER A 515 -36.25 6.99 6.90
CA SER A 515 -37.31 6.69 5.94
C SER A 515 -36.77 5.84 4.80
N ALA A 516 -37.65 5.10 4.12
CA ALA A 516 -37.27 4.37 2.92
C ALA A 516 -36.70 5.33 1.87
N LEU A 517 -35.61 4.96 1.19
CA LEU A 517 -35.07 5.77 0.10
C LEU A 517 -36.15 5.99 -0.97
N LEU A 518 -36.21 7.21 -1.51
CA LEU A 518 -37.14 7.52 -2.61
C LEU A 518 -36.67 6.93 -3.95
N CYS A 519 -35.37 6.64 -4.05
CA CYS A 519 -34.73 6.07 -5.22
C CYS A 519 -34.55 4.54 -5.10
N ILE A 520 -35.36 3.86 -4.29
CA ILE A 520 -35.33 2.38 -4.19
C ILE A 520 -35.60 1.78 -5.57
N HIS A 521 -34.82 0.76 -5.88
CA HIS A 521 -34.81 0.07 -7.14
C HIS A 521 -35.34 -1.35 -7.02
#